data_AF-A0A974BR15-F1
#
_entry.id   AF-A0A974BR15-F1
#
_cell.length_a   1.000
_cell.length_b   1.000
_cell.length_c   1.000
_cell.angle_alpha   90.00
_cell.angle_beta   90.00
_cell.angle_gamma   90.00
#
_symmetry.space_group_name_H-M   'P 1'
#
loop_
_entity.id
_entity.type
_entity.pdbx_description
1 polymer ?
#
loop_
_entity_poly.entity_id
_entity_poly.type
_entity_poly.pdbx_seq_one_letter_code
_entity_poly.pdbx_strand_id
1 'polypeptide(L)'
;MLSQTLFLFRRQAHLCVLASNCDEPMYVKLVEALCAEHQINLIKVDDNKKLGEWVGLCKIDREGKPRKVVGCSCVVVKDYGKESQAKDVIEEYFKSKK
;
A
#
# COMPACT_ATOMS: atom_id res chain seq x y z
N MET A 1 2.40 10.37 -6.83
CA MET A 1 0.98 10.05 -7.11
C MET A 1 0.75 9.51 -8.52
N LEU A 2 1.20 10.17 -9.59
CA LEU A 2 0.99 9.73 -10.98
C LEU A 2 1.51 8.31 -11.33
N SER A 3 2.58 7.84 -10.70
CA SER A 3 3.12 6.50 -10.97
C SER A 3 2.21 5.37 -10.46
N GLN A 4 1.52 5.54 -9.33
CA GLN A 4 0.76 4.45 -8.70
C GLN A 4 -0.56 4.17 -9.42
N THR A 5 -1.27 5.22 -9.84
CA THR A 5 -2.50 5.10 -10.62
C THR A 5 -2.26 4.40 -11.96
N LEU A 6 -1.10 4.63 -12.59
CA LEU A 6 -0.73 3.96 -13.84
C LEU A 6 -0.60 2.44 -13.66
N PHE A 7 -0.12 1.96 -12.51
CA PHE A 7 0.00 0.52 -12.26
C PHE A 7 -1.34 -0.17 -11.99
N LEU A 8 -2.28 0.54 -11.35
CA LEU A 8 -3.66 0.07 -11.19
C LEU A 8 -4.32 -0.13 -12.57
N PHE A 9 -4.16 0.85 -13.46
CA PHE A 9 -4.77 0.81 -14.79
C PHE A 9 -4.18 -0.27 -15.70
N ARG A 10 -2.89 -0.59 -15.54
CA ARG A 10 -2.20 -1.61 -16.34
C ARG A 10 -2.42 -3.04 -15.86
N ARG A 11 -3.30 -3.27 -14.87
CA ARG A 11 -3.52 -4.59 -14.21
C ARG A 11 -2.24 -5.28 -13.74
N GLN A 12 -1.18 -4.50 -13.52
CA GLN A 12 0.11 -5.00 -13.02
C GLN A 12 0.20 -4.86 -11.50
N ALA A 13 -0.87 -4.38 -10.86
CA ALA A 13 -0.95 -4.23 -9.43
C ALA A 13 -1.61 -5.46 -8.82
N HIS A 14 -0.93 -6.13 -7.89
CA HIS A 14 -1.49 -7.24 -7.13
C HIS A 14 -2.18 -6.79 -5.84
N LEU A 15 -1.70 -5.69 -5.25
CA LEU A 15 -2.16 -5.18 -3.96
C LEU A 15 -2.07 -3.67 -3.92
N CYS A 16 -3.08 -3.04 -3.32
CA CYS A 16 -3.07 -1.63 -2.99
C CYS A 16 -3.23 -1.44 -1.47
N VAL A 17 -2.39 -0.60 -0.88
CA VAL A 17 -2.49 -0.21 0.52
C VAL A 17 -2.74 1.30 0.58
N LEU A 18 -3.81 1.68 1.28
CA LEU A 18 -4.27 3.05 1.42
C LEU A 18 -4.21 3.46 2.90
N ALA A 19 -3.64 4.64 3.17
CA ALA A 19 -3.70 5.24 4.49
C ALA A 19 -5.04 5.97 4.68
N SER A 20 -5.75 5.69 5.77
CA SER A 20 -7.02 6.33 6.11
C SER A 20 -6.86 7.79 6.55
N ASN A 21 -5.66 8.19 7.02
CA ASN A 21 -5.33 9.57 7.42
C ASN A 21 -5.06 10.50 6.21
N CYS A 22 -5.85 10.36 5.14
CA CYS A 22 -5.84 11.31 4.03
C CYS A 22 -6.92 12.36 4.27
N ASP A 23 -6.51 13.63 4.40
CA ASP A 23 -7.41 14.76 4.68
C ASP A 23 -8.48 14.97 3.58
N GLU A 24 -8.26 14.45 2.37
CA GLU A 24 -9.24 14.51 1.28
C GLU A 24 -10.03 13.20 1.12
N PRO A 25 -11.33 13.19 1.45
CA PRO A 25 -12.18 12.00 1.28
C PRO A 25 -12.37 11.64 -0.20
N MET A 26 -12.14 12.58 -1.11
CA MET A 26 -12.18 12.35 -2.56
C MET A 26 -11.06 11.40 -3.01
N TYR A 27 -9.90 11.47 -2.36
CA TYR A 27 -8.76 10.59 -2.66
C TYR A 27 -9.06 9.13 -2.27
N VAL A 28 -9.62 8.93 -1.08
CA VAL A 28 -10.01 7.60 -0.58
C VAL A 28 -11.03 6.96 -1.52
N LYS A 29 -12.06 7.72 -1.92
CA LYS A 29 -13.09 7.26 -2.85
C LYS A 29 -12.53 6.91 -4.22
N LEU A 30 -11.62 7.71 -4.76
CA LEU A 30 -10.99 7.45 -6.05
C LEU A 30 -10.19 6.14 -6.03
N VAL A 31 -9.38 5.92 -4.99
CA VAL A 31 -8.56 4.70 -4.86
C VAL A 31 -9.44 3.48 -4.62
N GLU A 32 -10.49 3.60 -3.81
CA GLU A 32 -11.43 2.50 -3.55
C GLU A 32 -12.20 2.11 -4.81
N ALA A 33 -12.69 3.08 -5.59
CA ALA A 33 -13.36 2.84 -6.87
C ALA A 33 -12.42 2.17 -7.89
N LEU A 34 -11.19 2.68 -8.05
CA LEU A 34 -10.20 2.09 -8.95
C LEU A 34 -9.83 0.65 -8.54
N CYS A 35 -9.70 0.37 -7.24
CA CYS A 35 -9.41 -0.99 -6.77
C CYS A 35 -10.60 -1.93 -7.01
N ALA A 36 -11.84 -1.45 -6.85
CA ALA A 36 -13.04 -2.22 -7.11
C ALA A 36 -13.21 -2.57 -8.60
N GLU A 37 -12.97 -1.61 -9.51
CA GLU A 37 -13.08 -1.83 -10.96
C GLU A 37 -12.06 -2.84 -11.49
N HIS A 38 -10.84 -2.83 -10.94
CA HIS A 38 -9.76 -3.70 -11.38
C HIS A 38 -9.66 -5.03 -10.58
N GLN A 39 -10.55 -5.29 -9.61
CA GLN A 39 -10.51 -6.43 -8.69
C GLN A 39 -9.16 -6.56 -7.95
N ILE A 40 -8.60 -5.43 -7.53
CA ILE A 40 -7.35 -5.39 -6.78
C ILE A 40 -7.67 -5.39 -5.29
N ASN A 41 -6.95 -6.21 -4.53
CA ASN A 41 -7.11 -6.28 -3.10
C ASN A 41 -6.67 -4.96 -2.43
N LEU A 42 -7.55 -4.37 -1.61
CA LEU A 42 -7.32 -3.11 -0.89
C LEU A 42 -7.10 -3.37 0.60
N ILE A 43 -6.02 -2.82 1.15
CA ILE A 43 -5.76 -2.77 2.61
C ILE A 43 -5.84 -1.32 3.08
N LYS A 44 -6.63 -1.07 4.12
CA LYS A 44 -6.67 0.23 4.80
C LYS A 44 -5.80 0.18 6.05
N VAL A 45 -4.96 1.20 6.24
CA VAL A 45 -4.08 1.38 7.41
C VAL A 45 -4.31 2.77 7.98
N ASP A 46 -4.41 2.90 9.30
CA ASP A 46 -4.74 4.18 9.94
C ASP A 46 -3.60 5.21 9.84
N ASP A 47 -2.35 4.78 10.03
CA ASP A 47 -1.18 5.68 10.10
C ASP A 47 -0.34 5.68 8.81
N ASN A 48 -0.29 6.83 8.13
CA ASN A 48 0.59 7.05 6.97
C ASN A 48 2.09 6.99 7.32
N LYS A 49 2.47 7.32 8.56
CA LYS A 49 3.86 7.25 9.04
C LYS A 49 4.33 5.81 9.21
N LYS A 50 3.53 4.96 9.86
CA LYS A 50 3.84 3.53 10.00
C LYS A 50 3.95 2.87 8.64
N LEU A 51 3.06 3.23 7.71
CA LEU A 51 3.10 2.73 6.35
C LEU A 51 4.36 3.19 5.61
N GLY A 52 4.81 4.44 5.81
CA GLY A 52 6.11 4.91 5.33
C GLY A 52 7.30 4.13 5.89
N GLU A 53 7.26 3.74 7.16
CA GLU A 53 8.27 2.85 7.76
C GLU A 53 8.26 1.46 7.13
N TRP A 54 7.09 0.87 6.88
CA TRP A 54 6.95 -0.45 6.26
C TRP A 54 7.51 -0.51 4.84
N VAL A 55 7.38 0.59 4.09
CA VAL A 55 7.91 0.71 2.71
C VAL A 55 9.40 1.01 2.72
N GLY A 56 10.00 1.28 3.88
CA GLY A 56 11.41 1.65 3.99
C GLY A 56 11.68 3.08 3.51
N LEU A 57 10.67 3.95 3.48
CA LEU A 57 10.83 5.39 3.22
C LEU A 57 11.35 6.16 4.45
N CYS A 58 12.08 5.45 5.31
CA CYS A 58 12.70 5.98 6.50
C CYS A 58 14.22 6.00 6.35
N LYS A 59 14.82 7.16 6.61
CA LYS A 59 16.28 7.25 6.79
C LYS A 59 16.63 6.80 8.20
N ILE A 60 17.38 5.70 8.29
CA ILE A 60 17.91 5.15 9.54
C ILE A 60 19.28 5.80 9.78
N ASP A 61 19.47 6.40 10.95
CA ASP A 61 20.79 6.89 11.39
C ASP A 61 21.72 5.72 11.78
N ARG A 62 23.02 5.97 11.91
CA ARG A 62 24.03 4.94 12.28
C ARG A 62 23.76 4.25 13.63
N GLU A 63 22.92 4.83 14.49
CA GLU A 63 22.47 4.26 15.77
C GLU A 63 21.14 3.48 15.68
N GLY A 64 20.61 3.25 14.47
CA GLY A 64 19.40 2.46 14.26
C GLY A 64 18.08 3.20 14.54
N LYS A 65 18.13 4.50 14.88
CA LYS A 65 16.92 5.29 15.15
C LYS A 65 16.35 5.91 13.87
N PRO A 66 15.04 5.79 13.61
CA PRO A 66 14.37 6.44 12.48
C PRO A 66 14.23 7.95 12.74
N ARG A 67 14.98 8.80 12.02
CA ARG A 67 14.88 10.27 12.20
C ARG A 67 14.02 10.99 11.17
N LYS A 68 13.86 10.43 9.97
CA LYS A 68 13.07 11.03 8.89
C LYS A 68 12.26 9.97 8.17
N VAL A 69 11.10 9.66 8.74
CA VAL A 69 10.07 8.84 8.09
C VAL A 69 9.27 9.75 7.16
N VAL A 70 9.27 9.45 5.87
CA VAL A 70 8.34 10.08 4.94
C VAL A 70 7.05 9.27 4.97
N GLY A 71 5.94 9.93 5.34
CA GLY A 71 4.63 9.31 5.33
C GLY A 71 4.23 8.92 3.90
N CYS A 72 3.66 7.73 3.76
CA CYS A 72 3.18 7.24 2.48
C CYS A 72 1.66 7.10 2.54
N SER A 73 0.95 7.75 1.62
CA SER A 73 -0.52 7.74 1.58
C SER A 73 -1.08 6.55 0.80
N CYS A 74 -0.35 6.12 -0.23
CA CYS A 74 -0.71 4.98 -1.07
C CYS A 74 0.54 4.21 -1.44
N VAL A 75 0.38 2.89 -1.54
CA VAL A 75 1.42 1.97 -2.01
C VAL A 75 0.75 0.91 -2.87
N VAL A 76 1.37 0.62 -4.01
CA VAL A 76 0.91 -0.42 -4.91
C VAL A 76 2.03 -1.44 -5.07
N VAL A 77 1.74 -2.70 -4.81
CA VAL A 77 2.69 -3.80 -5.02
C VAL A 77 2.52 -4.31 -6.44
N LYS A 78 3.55 -4.07 -7.26
CA LYS A 78 3.60 -4.49 -8.66
C LYS A 78 4.07 -5.92 -8.83
N ASP A 79 5.12 -6.29 -8.10
CA ASP A 79 5.74 -7.59 -8.25
C ASP A 79 6.38 -7.97 -6.91
N TYR A 80 6.05 -9.16 -6.41
CA TYR A 80 6.62 -9.67 -5.16
C TYR A 80 8.01 -10.28 -5.38
N GLY A 81 8.45 -10.43 -6.64
CA GLY A 81 9.76 -10.96 -7.01
C GLY A 81 9.90 -12.46 -6.81
N LYS A 82 9.73 -12.97 -5.57
CA LYS A 82 9.69 -14.40 -5.24
C LYS A 82 8.36 -14.75 -4.58
N GLU A 83 7.81 -15.90 -4.96
CA GLU A 83 6.71 -16.55 -4.24
C GLU A 83 7.24 -17.02 -2.89
N SER A 84 7.05 -16.19 -1.88
CA SER A 84 7.43 -16.48 -0.50
C SER A 84 6.18 -16.44 0.38
N GLN A 85 6.32 -16.89 1.63
CA GLN A 85 5.25 -16.96 2.64
C GLN A 85 4.43 -15.67 2.76
N ALA A 86 5.03 -14.51 2.44
CA ALA A 86 4.32 -13.24 2.41
C ALA A 86 3.12 -13.21 1.45
N LYS A 87 3.16 -13.90 0.30
CA LYS A 87 2.00 -13.98 -0.60
C LYS A 87 0.87 -14.79 0.02
N ASP A 88 1.21 -15.92 0.62
CA ASP A 88 0.25 -16.86 1.21
C ASP A 88 -0.47 -16.22 2.41
N VAL A 89 0.28 -15.53 3.29
CA VAL A 89 -0.29 -14.76 4.42
C VAL A 89 -1.23 -13.66 3.92
N ILE A 90 -0.87 -12.97 2.84
CA ILE A 90 -1.72 -11.91 2.28
C ILE A 90 -2.98 -12.49 1.65
N GLU A 91 -2.87 -13.57 0.86
CA GLU A 91 -4.02 -14.27 0.27
C GLU A 91 -4.95 -14.87 1.33
N GLU A 92 -4.39 -15.47 2.39
CA GLU A 92 -5.17 -15.98 3.52
C GLU A 92 -5.89 -14.86 4.25
N TYR A 93 -5.22 -13.73 4.49
CA TYR A 93 -5.85 -12.54 5.09
C TYR A 93 -7.03 -12.03 4.24
N PHE A 94 -6.93 -12.09 2.91
CA PHE A 94 -8.04 -11.72 2.03
C PHE A 94 -9.14 -12.78 1.95
N LYS A 95 -8.80 -14.07 2.01
CA LYS A 95 -9.78 -15.17 2.07
C LYS A 95 -10.57 -15.15 3.38
N SER A 96 -9.93 -14.87 4.51
CA SER A 96 -10.60 -14.78 5.82
C SER A 96 -11.44 -13.52 5.99
N LYS A 97 -11.23 -12.49 5.17
CA LYS A 97 -11.97 -11.22 5.22
C LYS A 97 -13.10 -11.13 4.20
N LYS A 98 -13.32 -12.20 3.43
CA LYS A 98 -14.43 -12.37 2.48
C LYS A 98 -15.58 -13.10 3.15
#